data_AF-A0AAE4SKC8-F1
#
_entry.id   AF-A0AAE4SKC8-F1
#
_cell.length_a   1.000
_cell.length_b   1.000
_cell.length_c   1.000
_cell.angle_alpha   90.00
_cell.angle_beta   90.00
_cell.angle_gamma   90.00
#
_symmetry.space_group_name_H-M   'P 1'
#
loop_
_entity.id
_entity.type
_entity.pdbx_description
1 polymer ?
#
loop_
_entity_poly.entity_id
_entity_poly.type
_entity_poly.pdbx_seq_one_letter_code
_entity_poly.pdbx_strand_id
1 'polypeptide(L)'
;MEGKTETFIKTSVDDNGMWLLTVPAGSTGDETVVVVVRRVEECRYGSEDSPGAYLSITSSLTLYGDGQGTPQTIVAKFVPGTVELFSVEFMLKEFLPRGRGVGSWIMQQMVLWTRSLPPETLVGRIDISSVDEKNIHNLIRRSRLWRGLGFRFPPGETSSMPLRADELQLPRGRCSTLRVEPLVSAVRQLEDCYRGLQEKIVQLEGKKRSQKQLITSLQNRPFYHLLHRKGGQLPDEKCDALPLRAEKLSLPQSGDSDLEVAQRATGVIRLATLCAQSQKRILELERELASQSEELVDLQANLLSILREKVGNEALFWGGVVSIIGFIYWMLGS
;
A
#
# COMPACT_ATOMS: atom_id res chain seq x y z
N MET A 1 -30.61 -50.00 -7.99
CA MET A 1 -29.28 -49.56 -7.51
C MET A 1 -28.71 -48.65 -8.58
N GLU A 2 -28.90 -47.34 -8.47
CA GLU A 2 -28.21 -46.39 -9.35
C GLU A 2 -27.01 -45.86 -8.56
N GLY A 3 -25.82 -46.28 -9.00
CA GLY A 3 -24.56 -45.88 -8.41
C GLY A 3 -24.46 -44.36 -8.47
N LYS A 4 -24.39 -43.74 -7.29
CA LYS A 4 -24.00 -42.34 -7.14
C LYS A 4 -22.61 -42.20 -7.76
N THR A 5 -22.57 -41.79 -9.02
CA THR A 5 -21.33 -41.42 -9.71
C THR A 5 -20.66 -40.31 -8.91
N GLU A 6 -19.39 -40.55 -8.57
CA GLU A 6 -18.61 -39.68 -7.72
C GLU A 6 -18.53 -38.27 -8.33
N THR A 7 -18.71 -37.27 -7.46
CA THR A 7 -18.52 -35.86 -7.78
C THR A 7 -17.13 -35.48 -7.30
N PHE A 8 -16.29 -34.97 -8.19
CA PHE A 8 -15.00 -34.41 -7.79
C PHE A 8 -14.96 -32.90 -8.07
N ILE A 9 -14.14 -32.21 -7.28
CA ILE A 9 -13.94 -30.77 -7.38
C ILE A 9 -12.49 -30.55 -7.75
N LYS A 10 -12.26 -29.92 -8.90
CA LYS A 10 -10.94 -29.43 -9.29
C LYS A 10 -10.84 -27.96 -8.91
N THR A 11 -9.88 -27.64 -8.05
CA THR A 11 -9.61 -26.25 -7.65
C THR A 11 -8.30 -25.80 -8.28
N SER A 12 -8.33 -24.64 -8.93
CA SER A 12 -7.13 -24.01 -9.46
C SER A 12 -7.07 -22.55 -9.03
N VAL A 13 -5.88 -22.14 -8.62
CA VAL A 13 -5.55 -20.73 -8.50
C VAL A 13 -5.00 -20.33 -9.86
N ASP A 14 -5.62 -19.34 -10.48
CA ASP A 14 -5.16 -18.84 -11.78
C ASP A 14 -3.84 -18.11 -11.55
N ASP A 15 -2.75 -18.56 -12.18
CA ASP A 15 -1.42 -17.94 -12.06
C ASP A 15 -1.44 -16.48 -12.55
N ASN A 16 -2.37 -16.14 -13.46
CA ASN A 16 -2.64 -14.78 -13.91
C ASN A 16 -3.78 -14.11 -13.13
N GLY A 17 -4.32 -14.80 -12.14
CA GLY A 17 -5.47 -14.44 -11.33
C GLY A 17 -5.13 -13.67 -10.06
N MET A 18 -3.92 -13.14 -9.94
CA MET A 18 -3.48 -12.42 -8.74
C MET A 18 -3.06 -11.00 -9.07
N TRP A 19 -3.61 -10.04 -8.32
CA TRP A 19 -3.35 -8.63 -8.54
C TRP A 19 -3.08 -7.89 -7.24
N LEU A 20 -2.23 -6.86 -7.34
CA LEU A 20 -2.17 -5.78 -6.38
C LEU A 20 -2.98 -4.60 -6.92
N LEU A 21 -3.94 -4.13 -6.13
CA LEU A 21 -4.65 -2.89 -6.41
C LEU A 21 -4.16 -1.80 -5.48
N THR A 22 -3.70 -0.71 -6.05
CA THR A 22 -3.42 0.53 -5.31
C THR A 22 -4.57 1.47 -5.56
N VAL A 23 -5.41 1.63 -4.54
CA VAL A 23 -6.55 2.51 -4.54
C VAL A 23 -6.07 3.88 -4.06
N PRO A 24 -6.10 4.91 -4.93
CA PRO A 24 -5.59 6.21 -4.55
C PRO A 24 -6.44 6.82 -3.44
N ALA A 25 -5.73 7.51 -2.56
CA ALA A 25 -6.28 8.32 -1.50
C ALA A 25 -7.43 9.23 -1.99
N GLY A 26 -8.41 9.44 -1.11
CA GLY A 26 -9.28 10.60 -1.24
C GLY A 26 -8.54 11.91 -0.98
N SER A 27 -9.26 13.02 -0.97
CA SER A 27 -8.72 14.37 -0.69
C SER A 27 -8.03 14.51 0.68
N THR A 28 -8.12 13.51 1.56
CA THR A 28 -7.65 13.55 2.95
C THR A 28 -7.07 12.23 3.45
N GLY A 29 -6.80 11.25 2.57
CA GLY A 29 -6.46 9.88 2.99
C GLY A 29 -5.08 9.43 2.55
N ASP A 30 -4.68 8.26 3.04
CA ASP A 30 -3.56 7.49 2.51
C ASP A 30 -4.05 6.56 1.38
N GLU A 31 -3.13 6.12 0.52
CA GLU A 31 -3.44 5.09 -0.48
C GLU A 31 -3.81 3.77 0.22
N THR A 32 -4.80 3.05 -0.32
CA THR A 32 -5.18 1.74 0.20
C THR A 32 -4.67 0.66 -0.75
N VAL A 33 -3.95 -0.31 -0.19
CA VAL A 33 -3.44 -1.46 -0.95
C VAL A 33 -4.34 -2.66 -0.70
N VAL A 34 -4.71 -3.35 -1.78
CA VAL A 34 -5.58 -4.52 -1.75
C VAL A 34 -4.95 -5.62 -2.58
N VAL A 35 -4.73 -6.79 -1.99
CA VAL A 35 -4.33 -7.99 -2.73
C VAL A 35 -5.59 -8.73 -3.14
N VAL A 36 -5.67 -9.12 -4.41
CA VAL A 36 -6.79 -9.88 -4.93
C VAL A 36 -6.29 -11.19 -5.49
N VAL A 37 -6.95 -12.27 -5.10
CA VAL A 37 -6.69 -13.62 -5.58
C VAL A 37 -7.95 -14.17 -6.21
N ARG A 38 -7.81 -14.65 -7.44
CA ARG A 38 -8.84 -15.36 -8.16
C ARG A 38 -8.65 -16.85 -8.00
N ARG A 39 -9.76 -17.55 -7.74
CA ARG A 39 -9.80 -19.01 -7.75
C ARG A 39 -10.94 -19.47 -8.65
N VAL A 40 -10.69 -20.52 -9.41
CA VAL A 40 -11.71 -21.20 -10.21
C VAL A 40 -11.85 -22.62 -9.69
N GLU A 41 -13.06 -22.98 -9.31
CA GLU A 41 -13.40 -24.33 -8.85
C GLU A 41 -14.39 -24.95 -9.83
N GLU A 42 -14.06 -26.13 -10.33
CA GLU A 42 -14.88 -26.89 -11.26
C GLU A 42 -15.40 -28.12 -10.56
N CYS A 43 -16.72 -28.20 -10.45
CA CYS A 43 -17.42 -29.37 -9.96
C CYS A 43 -17.92 -30.18 -11.15
N ARG A 44 -17.47 -31.43 -11.27
CA ARG A 44 -17.80 -32.32 -12.40
C ARG A 44 -18.18 -33.71 -11.90
N TYR A 45 -18.91 -34.45 -12.73
CA TYR A 45 -19.06 -35.90 -12.55
C TYR A 45 -17.76 -36.64 -12.90
N GLY A 46 -17.49 -37.77 -12.26
CA GLY A 46 -16.37 -38.67 -12.61
C GLY A 46 -15.17 -38.55 -11.69
N SER A 47 -13.97 -38.67 -12.24
CA SER A 47 -12.70 -38.53 -11.52
C SER A 47 -11.77 -37.55 -12.25
N GLU A 48 -10.67 -37.16 -11.60
CA GLU A 48 -9.68 -36.25 -12.19
C GLU A 48 -9.09 -36.80 -13.51
N ASP A 49 -8.88 -38.11 -13.62
CA ASP A 49 -8.33 -38.79 -14.80
C ASP A 49 -9.36 -39.02 -15.93
N SER A 50 -10.65 -38.89 -15.63
CA SER A 50 -11.74 -39.02 -16.61
C SER A 50 -12.88 -38.06 -16.27
N PRO A 51 -12.68 -36.76 -16.55
CA PRO A 51 -13.63 -35.72 -16.20
C PRO A 51 -14.90 -35.86 -17.05
N GLY A 52 -16.04 -36.01 -16.37
CA GLY A 52 -17.36 -35.97 -16.97
C GLY A 52 -17.90 -34.55 -17.16
N ALA A 53 -19.22 -34.45 -17.33
CA ALA A 53 -19.90 -33.17 -17.53
C ALA A 53 -19.79 -32.24 -16.31
N TYR A 54 -19.78 -30.93 -16.56
CA TYR A 54 -19.81 -29.91 -15.51
C TYR A 54 -21.14 -29.93 -14.77
N LEU A 55 -21.06 -29.95 -13.45
CA LEU A 55 -22.18 -29.68 -12.54
C LEU A 55 -22.26 -28.19 -12.21
N SER A 56 -21.11 -27.58 -11.94
CA SER A 56 -20.98 -26.14 -11.77
C SER A 56 -19.53 -25.70 -11.91
N ILE A 57 -19.33 -24.42 -12.22
CA ILE A 57 -18.03 -23.77 -12.17
C ILE A 57 -18.19 -22.50 -11.36
N THR A 58 -17.35 -22.30 -10.35
CA THR A 58 -17.30 -21.06 -9.57
C THR A 58 -16.03 -20.30 -9.91
N SER A 59 -16.15 -18.98 -10.08
CA SER A 59 -15.01 -18.07 -10.11
C SER A 59 -15.14 -17.11 -8.95
N SER A 60 -14.24 -17.22 -7.99
CA SER A 60 -14.20 -16.36 -6.82
C SER A 60 -13.07 -15.35 -6.92
N LEU A 61 -13.34 -14.13 -6.46
CA LEU A 61 -12.34 -13.10 -6.21
C LEU A 61 -12.33 -12.81 -4.72
N THR A 62 -11.22 -13.12 -4.06
CA THR A 62 -11.00 -12.82 -2.65
C THR A 62 -10.10 -11.61 -2.53
N LEU A 63 -10.63 -10.56 -1.90
CA LEU A 63 -9.99 -9.28 -1.68
C LEU A 63 -9.50 -9.19 -0.23
N TYR A 64 -8.20 -9.01 -0.09
CA TYR A 64 -7.49 -8.80 1.17
C TYR A 64 -7.08 -7.32 1.24
N GLY A 65 -7.62 -6.58 2.21
CA GLY A 65 -7.28 -5.18 2.43
C GLY A 65 -6.41 -4.96 3.66
N ASP A 66 -5.96 -3.72 3.83
CA ASP A 66 -5.23 -3.31 5.02
C ASP A 66 -6.13 -3.38 6.28
N GLY A 67 -5.60 -3.97 7.36
CA GLY A 67 -6.29 -4.23 8.64
C GLY A 67 -6.63 -5.71 8.93
N GLN A 68 -6.98 -6.00 10.19
CA GLN A 68 -7.37 -7.34 10.67
C GLN A 68 -8.82 -7.75 10.27
N GLY A 69 -9.36 -7.18 9.20
CA GLY A 69 -10.71 -7.46 8.75
C GLY A 69 -10.79 -8.81 8.02
N THR A 70 -11.93 -9.49 8.11
CA THR A 70 -12.20 -10.67 7.28
C THR A 70 -12.13 -10.26 5.80
N PRO A 71 -11.44 -11.02 4.93
CA PRO A 71 -11.41 -10.74 3.50
C PRO A 71 -12.82 -10.70 2.91
N GLN A 72 -12.96 -10.05 1.75
CA GLN A 72 -14.22 -10.08 1.01
C GLN A 72 -14.09 -11.07 -0.15
N THR A 73 -14.96 -12.07 -0.22
CA THR A 73 -15.04 -12.98 -1.37
C THR A 73 -16.28 -12.67 -2.18
N ILE A 74 -16.11 -12.52 -3.48
CA ILE A 74 -17.19 -12.31 -4.44
C ILE A 74 -17.16 -13.52 -5.39
N VAL A 75 -18.28 -14.23 -5.50
CA VAL A 75 -18.35 -15.52 -6.20
C VAL A 75 -19.32 -15.43 -7.35
N ALA A 76 -18.84 -15.62 -8.57
CA ALA A 76 -19.67 -15.92 -9.73
C ALA A 76 -19.85 -17.44 -9.84
N LYS A 77 -21.05 -17.90 -10.19
CA LYS A 77 -21.36 -19.34 -10.26
C LYS A 77 -22.08 -19.66 -11.56
N PHE A 78 -21.49 -20.55 -12.33
CA PHE A 78 -22.09 -21.16 -13.50
C PHE A 78 -22.67 -22.54 -13.12
N VAL A 79 -23.87 -22.81 -13.61
CA VAL A 79 -24.52 -24.12 -13.67
C VAL A 79 -24.92 -24.30 -15.14
N PRO A 80 -24.90 -25.49 -15.73
CA PRO A 80 -25.22 -25.66 -17.16
C PRO A 80 -26.44 -24.85 -17.62
N GLY A 81 -26.21 -23.90 -18.51
CA GLY A 81 -27.21 -23.00 -19.08
C GLY A 81 -27.32 -21.61 -18.44
N THR A 82 -26.87 -21.42 -17.19
CA THR A 82 -27.05 -20.16 -16.45
C THR A 82 -25.82 -19.77 -15.61
N VAL A 83 -25.57 -18.48 -15.46
CA VAL A 83 -24.50 -17.93 -14.62
C VAL A 83 -25.00 -16.77 -13.75
N GLU A 84 -24.69 -16.82 -12.46
CA GLU A 84 -24.87 -15.70 -11.54
C GLU A 84 -23.54 -14.96 -11.39
N LEU A 85 -23.52 -13.65 -11.63
CA LEU A 85 -22.28 -12.84 -11.55
C LEU A 85 -21.79 -12.63 -10.10
N PHE A 86 -22.68 -12.79 -9.12
CA PHE A 86 -22.39 -12.74 -7.70
C PHE A 86 -23.46 -13.49 -6.91
N SER A 87 -23.07 -14.24 -5.88
CA SER A 87 -23.99 -15.07 -5.08
C SER A 87 -24.78 -14.33 -4.00
N VAL A 88 -24.41 -13.07 -3.70
CA VAL A 88 -25.00 -12.22 -2.65
C VAL A 88 -25.02 -10.77 -3.12
N GLU A 89 -25.72 -9.88 -2.40
CA GLU A 89 -25.74 -8.46 -2.70
C GLU A 89 -24.32 -7.91 -2.97
N PHE A 90 -24.13 -7.27 -4.13
CA PHE A 90 -22.85 -6.70 -4.52
C PHE A 90 -22.58 -5.40 -3.74
N MET A 91 -22.05 -5.54 -2.53
CA MET A 91 -21.69 -4.45 -1.64
C MET A 91 -20.23 -4.58 -1.20
N LEU A 92 -19.40 -3.61 -1.55
CA LEU A 92 -18.00 -3.59 -1.12
C LEU A 92 -17.90 -3.24 0.37
N LYS A 93 -17.05 -3.97 1.10
CA LYS A 93 -16.72 -3.69 2.50
C LYS A 93 -16.10 -2.30 2.66
N GLU A 94 -16.20 -1.73 3.86
CA GLU A 94 -15.80 -0.34 4.15
C GLU A 94 -14.32 -0.05 3.88
N PHE A 95 -13.44 -1.05 4.05
CA PHE A 95 -12.01 -0.90 3.75
C PHE A 95 -11.71 -0.68 2.26
N LEU A 96 -12.68 -0.91 1.36
CA LEU A 96 -12.54 -0.66 -0.08
C LEU A 96 -13.13 0.73 -0.41
N PRO A 97 -12.28 1.72 -0.75
CA PRO A 97 -12.76 3.08 -1.00
C PRO A 97 -13.81 3.13 -2.12
N ARG A 98 -14.98 3.68 -1.81
CA ARG A 98 -16.06 3.85 -2.79
C ARG A 98 -15.67 4.89 -3.85
N GLY A 99 -16.19 4.70 -5.06
CA GLY A 99 -16.00 5.66 -6.16
C GLY A 99 -14.60 5.69 -6.78
N ARG A 100 -13.71 4.76 -6.41
CA ARG A 100 -12.34 4.65 -6.93
C ARG A 100 -12.14 3.52 -7.93
N GLY A 101 -13.22 3.05 -8.57
CA GLY A 101 -13.16 2.06 -9.65
C GLY A 101 -13.00 0.59 -9.23
N VAL A 102 -12.80 0.28 -7.94
CA VAL A 102 -12.66 -1.10 -7.44
C VAL A 102 -13.84 -1.98 -7.86
N GLY A 103 -15.07 -1.52 -7.63
CA GLY A 103 -16.28 -2.28 -8.00
C GLY A 103 -16.42 -2.48 -9.51
N SER A 104 -16.03 -1.49 -10.31
CA SER A 104 -16.03 -1.62 -11.78
C SER A 104 -14.99 -2.63 -12.24
N TRP A 105 -13.80 -2.63 -11.64
CA TRP A 105 -12.75 -3.59 -11.95
C TRP A 105 -13.14 -5.02 -11.56
N ILE A 106 -13.74 -5.23 -10.37
CA ILE A 106 -14.27 -6.54 -9.96
C ILE A 106 -15.27 -7.06 -10.99
N MET A 107 -16.23 -6.21 -11.39
CA MET A 107 -17.23 -6.62 -12.40
C MET A 107 -16.61 -6.87 -13.77
N GLN A 108 -15.55 -6.15 -14.16
CA GLN A 108 -14.79 -6.45 -15.38
C GLN A 108 -14.21 -7.87 -15.33
N GLN A 109 -13.61 -8.27 -14.20
CA GLN A 109 -13.08 -9.63 -14.04
C GLN A 109 -14.19 -10.69 -14.12
N MET A 110 -15.33 -10.44 -13.47
CA MET A 110 -16.49 -11.35 -13.55
C MET A 110 -17.05 -11.44 -14.97
N VAL A 111 -17.12 -10.33 -15.71
CA VAL A 111 -17.55 -10.31 -17.11
C VAL A 111 -16.57 -11.05 -18.01
N LEU A 112 -15.26 -10.83 -17.85
CA LEU A 112 -14.24 -11.52 -18.64
C LEU A 112 -14.32 -13.03 -18.46
N TRP A 113 -14.48 -13.50 -17.21
CA TRP A 113 -14.69 -14.91 -16.94
C TRP A 113 -16.00 -15.42 -17.53
N THR A 114 -17.10 -14.70 -17.34
CA THR A 114 -18.42 -15.11 -17.84
C THR A 114 -18.42 -15.24 -19.36
N ARG A 115 -17.71 -14.35 -20.06
CA ARG A 115 -17.54 -14.39 -21.52
C ARG A 115 -16.70 -15.56 -22.03
N SER A 116 -15.99 -16.29 -21.16
CA SER A 116 -15.33 -17.55 -21.53
C SER A 116 -16.23 -18.77 -21.44
N LEU A 117 -17.45 -18.63 -20.90
CA LEU A 117 -18.48 -19.67 -20.90
C LEU A 117 -19.17 -19.75 -22.27
N PRO A 118 -19.97 -20.81 -22.54
CA PRO A 118 -20.72 -20.90 -23.79
C PRO A 118 -21.55 -19.62 -24.06
N PRO A 119 -21.51 -19.05 -25.28
CA PRO A 119 -22.16 -17.76 -25.61
C PRO A 119 -23.64 -17.68 -25.22
N GLU A 120 -24.37 -18.78 -25.37
CA GLU A 120 -25.78 -18.93 -25.07
C GLU A 120 -26.11 -18.96 -23.58
N THR A 121 -25.11 -19.02 -22.70
CA THR A 121 -25.29 -19.04 -21.24
C THR A 121 -26.07 -17.80 -20.80
N LEU A 122 -27.17 -18.03 -20.08
CA LEU A 122 -28.00 -16.96 -19.56
C LEU A 122 -27.37 -16.37 -18.29
N VAL A 123 -27.19 -15.06 -18.26
CA VAL A 123 -26.76 -14.31 -17.09
C VAL A 123 -27.97 -14.01 -16.22
N GLY A 124 -27.86 -14.31 -14.93
CA GLY A 124 -28.87 -14.02 -13.92
C GLY A 124 -29.27 -12.55 -13.93
N ARG A 125 -30.54 -12.29 -13.60
CA ARG A 125 -31.07 -10.92 -13.52
C ARG A 125 -30.42 -10.16 -12.37
N ILE A 126 -30.33 -8.85 -12.54
CA ILE A 126 -29.85 -7.93 -11.52
C ILE A 126 -31.04 -7.21 -10.92
N ASP A 127 -31.21 -7.35 -9.61
CA ASP A 127 -32.22 -6.60 -8.87
C ASP A 127 -31.60 -5.39 -8.17
N ILE A 128 -32.15 -4.21 -8.47
CA ILE A 128 -31.76 -2.93 -7.88
C ILE A 128 -32.54 -2.77 -6.56
N SER A 129 -31.85 -2.95 -5.43
CA SER A 129 -32.40 -2.68 -4.08
C SER A 129 -33.01 -1.26 -3.97
N SER A 130 -34.18 -1.16 -3.36
CA SER A 130 -34.89 0.10 -3.08
C SER A 130 -34.18 0.98 -2.03
N VAL A 131 -33.26 0.41 -1.24
CA VAL A 131 -32.44 1.15 -0.27
C VAL A 131 -31.58 2.20 -0.99
N ASP A 132 -31.18 1.93 -2.23
CA ASP A 132 -30.34 2.81 -3.03
C ASP A 132 -31.09 4.02 -3.62
N GLU A 133 -32.42 3.98 -3.67
CA GLU A 133 -33.23 5.11 -4.14
C GLU A 133 -33.16 6.31 -3.19
N LYS A 134 -32.82 6.08 -1.92
CA LYS A 134 -32.69 7.13 -0.90
C LYS A 134 -31.50 8.07 -1.15
N ASN A 135 -30.51 7.65 -1.95
CA ASN A 135 -29.34 8.48 -2.27
C ASN A 135 -29.12 8.54 -3.79
N ILE A 136 -29.37 9.73 -4.35
CA ILE A 136 -29.28 9.97 -5.80
C ILE A 136 -27.90 9.64 -6.39
N HIS A 137 -26.82 9.85 -5.65
CA HIS A 137 -25.47 9.53 -6.12
C HIS A 137 -25.23 8.02 -6.18
N ASN A 138 -25.75 7.26 -5.22
CA ASN A 138 -25.69 5.79 -5.24
C ASN A 138 -26.51 5.23 -6.39
N LEU A 139 -27.73 5.74 -6.58
CA LEU A 139 -28.61 5.36 -7.68
C LEU A 139 -27.92 5.59 -9.03
N ILE A 140 -27.38 6.78 -9.28
CA ILE A 140 -26.68 7.11 -10.52
C ILE A 140 -25.46 6.20 -10.73
N ARG A 141 -24.62 6.02 -9.69
CA ARG A 141 -23.40 5.20 -9.77
C ARG A 141 -23.73 3.75 -10.12
N ARG A 142 -24.68 3.15 -9.42
CA ARG A 142 -25.07 1.74 -9.61
C ARG A 142 -25.78 1.54 -10.95
N SER A 143 -26.69 2.44 -11.31
CA SER A 143 -27.38 2.40 -12.60
C SER A 143 -26.39 2.48 -13.77
N ARG A 144 -25.38 3.36 -13.68
CA ARG A 144 -24.30 3.44 -14.68
C ARG A 144 -23.45 2.19 -14.73
N LEU A 145 -23.16 1.57 -13.58
CA LEU A 145 -22.41 0.31 -13.53
C LEU A 145 -23.17 -0.78 -14.30
N TRP A 146 -24.41 -1.10 -13.91
CA TRP A 146 -25.16 -2.20 -14.51
C TRP A 146 -25.46 -1.97 -15.99
N ARG A 147 -25.91 -0.76 -16.36
CA ARG A 147 -26.14 -0.43 -17.78
C ARG A 147 -24.85 -0.47 -18.59
N GLY A 148 -23.73 -0.09 -17.99
CA GLY A 148 -22.41 -0.17 -18.61
C GLY A 148 -21.93 -1.60 -18.88
N LEU A 149 -22.51 -2.60 -18.20
CA LEU A 149 -22.26 -4.03 -18.45
C LEU A 149 -23.22 -4.64 -19.48
N GLY A 150 -24.20 -3.86 -19.98
CA GLY A 150 -25.21 -4.33 -20.94
C GLY A 150 -26.58 -4.65 -20.35
N PHE A 151 -26.75 -4.59 -19.02
CA PHE A 151 -28.06 -4.83 -18.40
C PHE A 151 -29.08 -3.75 -18.76
N ARG A 152 -30.28 -4.19 -19.10
CA ARG A 152 -31.43 -3.33 -19.44
C ARG A 152 -32.50 -3.47 -18.38
N PHE A 153 -33.06 -2.36 -17.95
CA PHE A 153 -34.10 -2.29 -16.92
C PHE A 153 -35.35 -1.67 -17.57
N PRO A 154 -36.50 -2.37 -17.58
CA PRO A 154 -37.74 -1.80 -18.05
C PRO A 154 -38.15 -0.54 -17.25
N PRO A 155 -38.90 0.40 -17.84
CA PRO A 155 -39.35 1.59 -17.13
C PRO A 155 -40.17 1.24 -15.89
N GLY A 156 -39.77 1.74 -14.72
CA GLY A 156 -40.45 1.48 -13.45
C GLY A 156 -40.10 0.13 -12.80
N GLU A 157 -39.27 -0.70 -13.44
CA GLU A 157 -38.80 -1.96 -12.86
C GLU A 157 -37.41 -1.82 -12.25
N THR A 158 -37.19 -2.52 -11.14
CA THR A 158 -35.90 -2.65 -10.47
C THR A 158 -35.13 -3.90 -10.89
N SER A 159 -35.79 -4.84 -11.57
CA SER A 159 -35.18 -6.07 -12.09
C SER A 159 -34.72 -5.88 -13.53
N SER A 160 -33.57 -6.46 -13.89
CA SER A 160 -33.07 -6.41 -15.26
C SER A 160 -33.73 -7.47 -16.15
N MET A 161 -33.76 -7.20 -17.45
CA MET A 161 -34.03 -8.24 -18.45
C MET A 161 -32.90 -9.30 -18.43
N PRO A 162 -33.18 -10.56 -18.83
CA PRO A 162 -32.15 -11.56 -19.07
C PRO A 162 -31.14 -11.09 -20.12
N LEU A 163 -29.89 -11.52 -19.96
CA LEU A 163 -28.77 -11.17 -20.84
C LEU A 163 -27.98 -12.45 -21.11
N ARG A 164 -27.44 -12.63 -22.31
CA ARG A 164 -26.51 -13.74 -22.60
C ARG A 164 -25.07 -13.37 -22.26
N ALA A 165 -24.23 -14.38 -22.06
CA ALA A 165 -22.82 -14.19 -21.76
C ALA A 165 -22.10 -13.37 -22.85
N ASP A 166 -22.41 -13.60 -24.12
CA ASP A 166 -21.83 -12.87 -25.26
C ASP A 166 -22.33 -11.42 -25.40
N GLU A 167 -23.50 -11.11 -24.83
CA GLU A 167 -24.10 -9.77 -24.81
C GLU A 167 -23.52 -8.89 -23.69
N LEU A 168 -22.77 -9.46 -22.73
CA LEU A 168 -22.10 -8.70 -21.67
C LEU A 168 -21.05 -7.74 -22.25
N GLN A 169 -21.11 -6.50 -21.79
CA GLN A 169 -20.20 -5.45 -22.22
C GLN A 169 -19.13 -5.20 -21.16
N LEU A 170 -17.92 -4.94 -21.62
CA LEU A 170 -16.91 -4.34 -20.75
C LEU A 170 -17.24 -2.85 -20.61
N PRO A 171 -17.29 -2.31 -19.38
CA PRO A 171 -17.62 -0.92 -19.17
C PRO A 171 -16.57 -0.04 -19.88
N ARG A 172 -17.02 0.73 -20.89
CA ARG A 172 -16.17 1.66 -21.64
C ARG A 172 -15.69 2.77 -20.71
N GLY A 173 -14.37 2.88 -20.58
CA GLY A 173 -13.72 3.63 -19.50
C GLY A 173 -14.03 5.13 -19.47
N ARG A 174 -14.23 5.64 -18.25
CA ARG A 174 -13.61 6.91 -17.85
C ARG A 174 -12.35 6.58 -17.07
N CYS A 175 -11.38 7.49 -17.04
CA CYS A 175 -10.12 7.36 -16.31
C CYS A 175 -10.36 6.88 -14.87
N SER A 176 -10.13 5.59 -14.62
CA SER A 176 -10.04 5.06 -13.27
C SER A 176 -8.68 5.43 -12.73
N THR A 177 -8.63 6.03 -11.55
CA THR A 177 -7.36 6.31 -10.86
C THR A 177 -6.82 5.05 -10.16
N LEU A 178 -7.59 3.95 -10.17
CA LEU A 178 -7.18 2.64 -9.66
C LEU A 178 -5.98 2.12 -10.45
N ARG A 179 -4.88 1.82 -9.76
CA ARG A 179 -3.75 1.11 -10.34
C ARG A 179 -3.93 -0.37 -10.07
N VAL A 180 -3.69 -1.19 -11.10
CA VAL A 180 -3.81 -2.64 -11.03
C VAL A 180 -2.56 -3.22 -11.66
N GLU A 181 -1.88 -4.07 -10.91
CA GLU A 181 -0.64 -4.72 -11.33
C GLU A 181 -0.73 -6.22 -11.05
N PRO A 182 -0.14 -7.07 -11.91
CA PRO A 182 0.04 -8.49 -11.57
C PRO A 182 0.82 -8.63 -10.26
N LEU A 183 0.34 -9.45 -9.34
CA LEU A 183 0.89 -9.54 -7.98
C LEU A 183 2.39 -9.87 -7.98
N VAL A 184 2.83 -10.77 -8.87
CA VAL A 184 4.25 -11.15 -9.04
C VAL A 184 5.12 -9.92 -9.33
N SER A 185 4.67 -9.08 -10.25
CA SER A 185 5.41 -7.88 -10.66
C SER A 185 5.40 -6.84 -9.55
N ALA A 186 4.24 -6.65 -8.92
CA ALA A 186 4.07 -5.68 -7.85
C ALA A 186 4.91 -6.03 -6.61
N VAL A 187 4.95 -7.30 -6.21
CA VAL A 187 5.77 -7.76 -5.06
C VAL A 187 7.25 -7.49 -5.32
N ARG A 188 7.76 -7.82 -6.52
CA ARG A 188 9.15 -7.54 -6.87
C ARG A 188 9.45 -6.03 -6.79
N GLN A 189 8.57 -5.20 -7.33
CA GLN A 189 8.74 -3.74 -7.27
C GLN A 189 8.70 -3.22 -5.83
N LEU A 190 7.82 -3.75 -4.98
CA LEU A 190 7.76 -3.40 -3.56
C LEU A 190 9.02 -3.81 -2.81
N GLU A 191 9.57 -5.01 -3.06
CA GLU A 191 10.82 -5.47 -2.44
C GLU A 191 12.01 -4.58 -2.84
N ASP A 192 12.12 -4.25 -4.12
CA ASP A 192 13.17 -3.37 -4.64
C ASP A 192 13.01 -1.94 -4.11
N CYS A 193 11.77 -1.43 -4.08
CA CYS A 193 11.44 -0.12 -3.51
C CYS A 193 11.80 -0.05 -2.02
N TYR A 194 11.37 -1.03 -1.23
CA TYR A 194 11.65 -1.06 0.21
C TYR A 194 13.15 -1.05 0.49
N ARG A 195 13.93 -1.86 -0.23
CA ARG A 195 15.39 -1.89 -0.11
C ARG A 195 16.01 -0.53 -0.38
N GLY A 196 15.65 0.11 -1.50
CA GLY A 196 16.15 1.44 -1.84
C GLY A 196 15.74 2.52 -0.83
N LEU A 197 14.54 2.43 -0.28
CA LEU A 197 14.09 3.35 0.79
C LEU A 197 14.90 3.16 2.08
N GLN A 198 15.18 1.92 2.48
CA GLN A 198 16.00 1.63 3.66
C GLN A 198 17.43 2.14 3.50
N GLU A 199 18.06 1.92 2.33
CA GLU A 199 19.38 2.47 2.02
C GLU A 199 19.38 4.01 2.12
N LYS A 200 18.35 4.67 1.57
CA LYS A 200 18.21 6.13 1.65
C LYS A 200 18.02 6.62 3.09
N ILE A 201 17.26 5.92 3.92
CA ILE A 201 17.09 6.25 5.35
C ILE A 201 18.44 6.21 6.06
N VAL A 202 19.20 5.12 5.91
CA VAL A 202 20.51 4.97 6.56
C VAL A 202 21.46 6.11 6.14
N GLN A 203 21.49 6.45 4.84
CA GLN A 203 22.30 7.57 4.35
C GLN A 203 21.89 8.92 4.95
N LEU A 204 20.59 9.19 5.04
CA LEU A 204 20.08 10.45 5.60
C LEU A 204 20.33 10.55 7.10
N GLU A 205 20.16 9.47 7.84
CA GLU A 205 20.46 9.42 9.27
C GLU A 205 21.96 9.60 9.54
N GLY A 206 22.82 8.99 8.71
CA GLY A 206 24.26 9.24 8.73
C GLY A 206 24.60 10.72 8.54
N LYS A 207 24.07 11.34 7.47
CA LYS A 207 24.28 12.79 7.22
C LYS A 207 23.79 13.67 8.37
N LYS A 208 22.59 13.39 8.91
CA LYS A 208 22.03 14.12 10.06
C LYS A 208 22.94 14.02 11.28
N ARG A 209 23.50 12.83 11.56
CA ARG A 209 24.42 12.63 12.68
C ARG A 209 25.72 13.41 12.49
N SER A 210 26.33 13.31 11.31
CA SER A 210 27.57 14.03 10.98
C SER A 210 27.37 15.55 11.07
N GLN A 211 26.25 16.05 10.56
CA GLN A 211 25.93 17.47 10.60
C GLN A 211 25.68 17.98 12.02
N LYS A 212 24.97 17.20 12.85
CA LYS A 212 24.79 17.50 14.28
C LYS A 212 26.11 17.55 15.03
N GLN A 213 27.02 16.61 14.77
CA GLN A 213 28.37 16.62 15.34
C GLN A 213 29.15 17.87 14.95
N LEU A 214 29.05 18.30 13.68
CA LEU A 214 29.70 19.51 13.18
C LEU A 214 29.14 20.79 13.82
N ILE A 215 27.81 20.89 13.96
CA ILE A 215 27.15 22.00 14.68
C ILE A 215 27.67 22.05 16.13
N THR A 216 27.69 20.91 16.80
CA THR A 216 28.14 20.80 18.20
C THR A 216 29.63 21.15 18.34
N SER A 217 30.47 20.75 17.38
CA SER A 217 31.90 21.07 17.41
C SER A 217 32.14 22.57 17.17
N LEU A 218 31.41 23.20 16.26
CA LEU A 218 31.45 24.65 16.02
C LEU A 218 31.02 25.44 17.26
N GLN A 219 29.94 25.04 17.92
CA GLN A 219 29.47 25.67 19.16
C GLN A 219 30.48 25.52 20.30
N ASN A 220 31.06 24.32 20.48
CA ASN A 220 31.95 24.04 21.60
C ASN A 220 33.36 24.59 21.40
N ARG A 221 33.92 24.49 20.19
CA ARG A 221 35.33 24.82 19.87
C ARG A 221 35.47 25.75 18.66
N PRO A 222 34.85 26.95 18.67
CA PRO A 222 34.81 27.83 17.50
C PRO A 222 36.21 28.28 17.02
N PHE A 223 37.18 28.41 17.93
CA PHE A 223 38.57 28.79 17.63
C PHE A 223 39.33 27.79 16.74
N TYR A 224 39.12 26.48 16.93
CA TYR A 224 39.83 25.44 16.17
C TYR A 224 39.42 25.42 14.69
N HIS A 225 38.17 25.78 14.41
CA HIS A 225 37.62 25.77 13.05
C HIS A 225 38.07 26.99 12.22
N LEU A 226 38.38 28.13 12.84
CA LEU A 226 38.98 29.29 12.15
C LEU A 226 40.42 29.00 11.67
N LEU A 227 41.20 28.26 12.47
CA LEU A 227 42.59 27.95 12.18
C LEU A 227 42.75 26.84 11.12
N HIS A 228 41.77 25.94 11.01
CA HIS A 228 41.78 24.81 10.07
C HIS A 228 40.80 24.99 8.89
N ARG A 229 40.75 26.20 8.30
CA ARG A 229 39.99 26.50 7.07
C ARG A 229 40.59 25.87 5.80
N LYS A 230 41.06 24.62 5.87
CA LYS A 230 41.30 23.77 4.69
C LYS A 230 40.34 22.60 4.80
N GLY A 231 39.45 22.49 3.80
CA GLY A 231 38.31 21.58 3.74
C GLY A 231 38.69 20.13 4.00
N GLY A 232 38.67 19.73 5.28
CA GLY A 232 38.76 18.35 5.68
C GLY A 232 37.42 17.67 5.42
N GLN A 233 37.47 16.58 4.66
CA GLN A 233 36.34 15.72 4.38
C GLN A 233 35.82 15.13 5.71
N LEU A 234 34.49 15.16 5.88
CA LEU A 234 33.80 14.62 7.05
C LEU A 234 34.22 13.17 7.30
N PRO A 235 34.38 12.73 8.56
CA PRO A 235 34.71 11.35 8.86
C PRO A 235 33.54 10.46 8.41
N ASP A 236 33.87 9.57 7.47
CA ASP A 236 32.97 8.55 6.92
C ASP A 236 32.88 7.41 7.95
N GLU A 237 32.14 7.67 9.04
CA GLU A 237 31.84 6.66 10.04
C GLU A 237 30.79 5.72 9.43
N LYS A 238 31.23 4.51 9.04
CA LYS A 238 30.38 3.45 8.49
C LYS A 238 29.15 3.29 9.37
N CYS A 239 27.98 3.68 8.84
CA CYS A 239 26.72 3.26 9.40
C CYS A 239 26.66 1.74 9.36
N ASP A 240 26.62 1.11 10.52
CA ASP A 240 26.29 -0.30 10.65
C ASP A 240 24.89 -0.49 10.06
N ALA A 241 24.85 -1.04 8.84
CA ALA A 241 23.62 -1.33 8.14
C ALA A 241 22.79 -2.30 8.99
N LEU A 242 21.60 -1.86 9.40
CA LEU A 242 20.58 -2.77 9.90
C LEU A 242 20.37 -3.89 8.86
N PRO A 243 20.09 -5.14 9.28
CA PRO A 243 20.02 -6.26 8.35
C PRO A 243 18.86 -6.03 7.38
N LEU A 244 19.21 -5.68 6.13
CA LEU A 244 18.30 -5.63 4.98
C LEU A 244 17.88 -7.06 4.62
N ARG A 245 17.05 -7.69 5.44
CA ARG A 245 16.26 -8.83 5.01
C ARG A 245 14.80 -8.43 5.09
N ALA A 246 14.32 -7.82 4.01
CA ALA A 246 12.95 -8.07 3.63
C ALA A 246 12.82 -9.60 3.53
N GLU A 247 12.03 -10.17 4.42
CA GLU A 247 11.66 -11.58 4.33
C GLU A 247 11.10 -11.79 2.92
N LYS A 248 11.78 -12.63 2.13
CA LYS A 248 11.44 -12.82 0.72
C LYS A 248 10.00 -13.31 0.66
N LEU A 249 9.09 -12.47 0.13
CA LEU A 249 7.68 -12.79 0.18
C LEU A 249 7.41 -13.92 -0.81
N SER A 250 6.83 -15.00 -0.30
CA SER A 250 6.35 -16.08 -1.14
C SER A 250 5.01 -15.65 -1.73
N LEU A 251 4.87 -15.75 -3.06
CA LEU A 251 3.59 -15.49 -3.72
C LEU A 251 2.61 -16.63 -3.41
N PRO A 252 1.30 -16.38 -3.37
CA PRO A 252 0.32 -17.46 -3.36
C PRO A 252 0.55 -18.41 -4.54
N GLN A 253 0.33 -19.70 -4.34
CA GLN A 253 0.57 -20.78 -5.30
C GLN A 253 -0.66 -21.65 -5.48
N SER A 254 -0.75 -22.32 -6.62
CA SER A 254 -1.76 -23.36 -6.84
C SER A 254 -1.57 -24.50 -5.84
N GLY A 255 -2.64 -24.84 -5.11
CA GLY A 255 -2.63 -25.85 -4.04
C GLY A 255 -2.51 -25.28 -2.63
N ASP A 256 -2.23 -23.99 -2.48
CA ASP A 256 -2.26 -23.32 -1.17
C ASP A 256 -3.66 -23.39 -0.54
N SER A 257 -3.68 -23.64 0.77
CA SER A 257 -4.88 -23.46 1.58
C SER A 257 -5.29 -21.97 1.67
N ASP A 258 -6.56 -21.71 1.98
CA ASP A 258 -7.06 -20.35 2.18
C ASP A 258 -6.26 -19.57 3.23
N LEU A 259 -5.75 -20.27 4.23
CA LEU A 259 -4.92 -19.70 5.28
C LEU A 259 -3.56 -19.25 4.76
N GLU A 260 -2.89 -20.06 3.94
CA GLU A 260 -1.59 -19.73 3.35
C GLU A 260 -1.72 -18.55 2.38
N VAL A 261 -2.77 -18.54 1.54
CA VAL A 261 -3.06 -17.42 0.64
C VAL A 261 -3.27 -16.14 1.46
N ALA A 262 -4.05 -16.21 2.54
CA ALA A 262 -4.29 -15.06 3.42
C ALA A 262 -2.98 -14.55 4.05
N GLN A 263 -2.15 -15.44 4.59
CA GLN A 263 -0.86 -15.08 5.19
C GLN A 263 0.07 -14.37 4.19
N ARG A 264 0.17 -14.91 2.97
CA ARG A 264 0.99 -14.31 1.90
C ARG A 264 0.44 -12.95 1.47
N ALA A 265 -0.88 -12.83 1.29
CA ALA A 265 -1.53 -11.55 1.00
C ALA A 265 -1.27 -10.51 2.10
N THR A 266 -1.37 -10.89 3.38
CA THR A 266 -1.02 -10.01 4.51
C THR A 266 0.44 -9.60 4.49
N GLY A 267 1.37 -10.49 4.13
CA GLY A 267 2.78 -10.16 3.98
C GLY A 267 3.03 -9.08 2.91
N VAL A 268 2.36 -9.18 1.77
CA VAL A 268 2.45 -8.17 0.69
C VAL A 268 1.89 -6.83 1.14
N ILE A 269 0.72 -6.82 1.77
CA ILE A 269 0.10 -5.60 2.29
C ILE A 269 1.03 -4.93 3.31
N ARG A 270 1.60 -5.71 4.25
CA ARG A 270 2.56 -5.21 5.24
C ARG A 270 3.79 -4.59 4.58
N LEU A 271 4.34 -5.21 3.53
CA LEU A 271 5.48 -4.64 2.80
C LEU A 271 5.13 -3.30 2.13
N ALA A 272 3.93 -3.19 1.55
CA ALA A 272 3.46 -1.93 0.99
C ALA A 272 3.30 -0.84 2.07
N THR A 273 2.74 -1.19 3.23
CA THR A 273 2.65 -0.30 4.40
C THR A 273 4.03 0.16 4.86
N LEU A 274 5.00 -0.75 4.93
CA LEU A 274 6.38 -0.40 5.29
C LEU A 274 7.05 0.54 4.28
N CYS A 275 6.76 0.37 2.98
CA CYS A 275 7.22 1.30 1.95
C CYS A 275 6.65 2.71 2.18
N ALA A 276 5.34 2.82 2.39
CA ALA A 276 4.67 4.10 2.64
C ALA A 276 5.21 4.78 3.91
N GLN A 277 5.40 4.02 5.00
CA GLN A 277 6.00 4.53 6.24
C GLN A 277 7.46 5.00 6.03
N SER A 278 8.25 4.24 5.27
CA SER A 278 9.64 4.58 4.97
C SER A 278 9.74 5.85 4.12
N GLN A 279 8.84 6.04 3.15
CA GLN A 279 8.76 7.28 2.36
C GLN A 279 8.43 8.49 3.26
N LYS A 280 7.46 8.36 4.17
CA LYS A 280 7.12 9.41 5.13
C LYS A 280 8.32 9.76 6.03
N ARG A 281 9.04 8.74 6.51
CA ARG A 281 10.24 8.91 7.32
C ARG A 281 11.36 9.65 6.58
N ILE A 282 11.55 9.36 5.29
CA ILE A 282 12.52 10.07 4.45
C ILE A 282 12.18 11.56 4.36
N LEU A 283 10.90 11.90 4.14
CA LEU A 283 10.46 13.30 4.07
C LEU A 283 10.70 14.04 5.40
N GLU A 284 10.46 13.38 6.53
CA GLU A 284 10.78 13.93 7.86
C GLU A 284 12.28 14.17 8.03
N LEU A 285 13.12 13.19 7.68
CA LEU A 285 14.58 13.30 7.77
C LEU A 285 15.14 14.41 6.86
N GLU A 286 14.62 14.53 5.63
CA GLU A 286 15.01 15.60 4.71
C GLU A 286 14.65 16.99 5.28
N ARG A 287 13.49 17.12 5.92
CA ARG A 287 13.08 18.37 6.58
C ARG A 287 13.96 18.71 7.79
N GLU A 288 14.29 17.73 8.63
CA GLU A 288 15.20 17.93 9.76
C GLU A 288 16.61 18.32 9.30
N LEU A 289 17.09 17.71 8.21
CA LEU A 289 18.41 17.98 7.65
C LEU A 289 18.47 19.38 7.02
N ALA A 290 17.40 19.84 6.37
CA ALA A 290 17.26 21.22 5.92
C ALA A 290 17.34 22.21 7.10
N SER A 291 16.63 21.94 8.20
CA SER A 291 16.67 22.77 9.40
C SER A 291 18.08 22.82 10.03
N GLN A 292 18.79 21.70 10.11
CA GLN A 292 20.18 21.69 10.58
C GLN A 292 21.13 22.44 9.64
N SER A 293 20.84 22.44 8.33
CA SER A 293 21.63 23.17 7.35
C SER A 293 21.47 24.69 7.53
N GLU A 294 20.27 25.15 7.83
CA GLU A 294 20.02 26.56 8.18
C GLU A 294 20.75 26.96 9.46
N GLU A 295 20.68 26.16 10.53
CA GLU A 295 21.40 26.41 11.78
C GLU A 295 22.92 26.50 11.54
N LEU A 296 23.47 25.60 10.72
CA LEU A 296 24.88 25.57 10.42
C LEU A 296 25.32 26.82 9.63
N VAL A 297 24.52 27.28 8.67
CA VAL A 297 24.77 28.52 7.92
C VAL A 297 24.74 29.74 8.85
N ASP A 298 23.77 29.80 9.76
CA ASP A 298 23.67 30.90 10.73
C ASP A 298 24.86 30.93 11.69
N LEU A 299 25.26 29.76 12.22
CA LEU A 299 26.46 29.62 13.06
C LEU A 299 27.73 30.04 12.34
N GLN A 300 27.86 29.75 11.04
CA GLN A 300 29.01 30.18 10.24
C GLN A 300 28.99 31.68 9.95
N ALA A 301 27.83 32.27 9.68
CA ALA A 301 27.69 33.71 9.45
C ALA A 301 27.99 34.53 10.72
N ASN A 302 27.58 34.01 11.88
CA ASN A 302 27.73 34.65 13.19
C ASN A 302 28.93 34.14 14.00
N LEU A 303 29.87 33.44 13.36
CA LEU A 303 30.99 32.80 14.07
C LEU A 303 31.85 33.81 14.86
N LEU A 304 32.06 35.01 14.30
CA LEU A 304 32.84 36.08 14.93
C LEU A 304 32.12 36.71 16.14
N SER A 305 30.79 36.85 16.11
CA SER A 305 30.03 37.40 17.24
C SER A 305 30.00 36.41 18.40
N ILE A 306 29.79 35.12 18.11
CA ILE A 306 29.83 34.03 19.10
C ILE A 306 31.20 33.96 19.80
N LEU A 307 32.29 34.12 19.03
CA LEU A 307 33.65 34.16 19.58
C LEU A 307 33.86 35.35 20.51
N ARG A 308 33.40 36.54 20.12
CA ARG A 308 33.52 37.76 20.93
C ARG A 308 32.80 37.61 22.27
N GLU A 309 31.61 37.01 22.27
CA GLU A 309 30.85 36.74 23.48
C GLU A 309 31.57 35.74 24.40
N LYS A 310 32.12 34.66 23.84
CA LYS A 310 32.89 33.66 24.62
C LYS A 310 34.13 34.26 25.27
N VAL A 311 34.92 35.04 24.53
CA VAL A 311 36.10 35.74 25.08
C VAL A 311 35.69 36.75 26.14
N GLY A 312 34.59 37.48 25.93
CA GLY A 312 34.07 38.43 26.90
C GLY A 312 33.71 37.76 28.24
N ASN A 313 32.99 36.63 28.18
CA ASN A 313 32.62 35.87 29.38
C ASN A 313 33.83 35.25 30.09
N GLU A 314 34.81 34.74 29.33
CA GLU A 314 36.03 34.17 29.90
C GLU A 314 36.92 35.24 30.54
N ALA A 315 37.04 36.41 29.90
CA ALA A 315 37.72 37.57 30.46
C ALA A 315 37.05 38.10 31.74
N LEU A 316 35.71 38.14 31.78
CA LEU A 316 34.94 38.48 32.97
C LEU A 316 35.16 37.47 34.11
N PHE A 317 35.19 36.18 33.78
CA PHE A 317 35.45 35.11 34.76
C PHE A 317 36.85 35.25 35.38
N TRP A 318 37.90 35.34 34.56
CA TRP A 318 39.28 35.52 35.06
C TRP A 318 39.49 36.86 35.75
N GLY A 319 38.87 37.94 35.26
CA GLY A 319 38.86 39.24 35.94
C GLY A 319 38.25 39.16 37.34
N GLY A 320 37.16 38.40 37.50
CA GLY A 320 36.55 38.11 38.80
C GLY A 320 37.44 37.28 39.71
N VAL A 321 38.07 36.21 39.19
CA VAL A 321 38.99 35.35 39.94
C VAL A 321 40.20 36.14 40.45
N VAL A 322 40.83 36.96 39.59
CA VAL A 322 41.98 37.81 39.99
C VAL A 322 41.55 38.83 41.06
N SER A 323 40.35 39.39 40.94
CA SER A 323 39.81 40.33 41.94
C SER A 323 39.59 39.65 43.29
N ILE A 324 39.07 38.42 43.31
CA ILE A 324 38.87 37.63 44.53
C ILE A 324 40.22 37.23 45.15
N ILE A 325 41.18 36.77 44.34
CA ILE A 325 42.53 36.43 44.82
C ILE A 325 43.22 37.66 45.41
N GLY A 326 43.13 38.81 44.73
CA GLY A 326 43.66 40.08 45.23
C GLY A 326 43.01 40.49 46.56
N PHE A 327 41.71 40.30 46.71
CA PHE A 327 41.00 40.54 47.96
C PHE A 327 41.45 39.60 49.09
N ILE A 328 41.64 38.31 48.80
CA ILE A 328 42.16 37.32 49.76
C ILE A 328 43.61 37.67 50.17
N TYR A 329 44.45 38.07 49.22
CA TYR A 329 45.83 38.50 49.50
C TYR A 329 45.87 39.77 50.37
N TRP A 330 44.94 40.71 50.14
CA TRP A 330 44.79 41.91 50.96
C TRP A 330 44.35 41.58 52.40
N MET A 331 43.42 40.64 52.57
CA MET A 331 42.96 40.16 53.88
C MET A 331 44.01 39.35 54.66
N LEU A 332 44.92 38.65 53.98
CA LEU A 332 46.00 37.87 54.60
C LEU A 332 47.28 38.71 54.84
N GLY A 333 47.39 39.87 54.20
CA GLY A 333 48.51 40.81 54.33
C GLY A 333 48.29 41.93 55.36
N SER A 334 47.17 41.88 56.10
CA SER A 334 46.86 42.71 57.28
C SER A 334 46.81 41.85 58.53
#